data_AF-A0A2C6A4L7-F1
#
_entry.id   AF-A0A2C6A4L7-F1
#
_cell.length_a   1.000
_cell.length_b   1.000
_cell.length_c   1.000
_cell.angle_alpha   90.00
_cell.angle_beta   90.00
_cell.angle_gamma   90.00
#
_symmetry.space_group_name_H-M   'P 1'
#
loop_
_entity.id
_entity.type
_entity.pdbx_description
1 polymer ?
#
loop_
_entity_poly.entity_id
_entity_poly.type
_entity_poly.pdbx_seq_one_letter_code
_entity_poly.pdbx_strand_id
1 'polypeptide(L)'
;MSIDVPPMETTALKFAVGGYNAIENPDETFAAKAHVSPGTVEVEAGGETSVRVTQGDVEHLGTIKVTIGQIPEFESETFRVVVIKKSSGAMLGDFKSPPDDTTELRRLPSSGTAIISVVDTVLNNVKYSFASQRSRSLLEAVFSNDDMKKDIDCTGFSSCPLK
;
A
#
# COMPACT_ATOMS: atom_id res chain seq x y z
N MET A 1 3.05 -27.56 -21.13
CA MET A 1 4.12 -27.04 -22.01
C MET A 1 4.66 -28.24 -22.77
N SER A 2 4.72 -28.20 -24.10
CA SER A 2 5.26 -29.29 -24.94
C SER A 2 6.49 -28.75 -25.65
N ILE A 3 7.58 -29.51 -25.61
CA ILE A 3 8.88 -29.10 -26.16
C ILE A 3 9.32 -30.21 -27.11
N ASP A 4 9.70 -29.82 -28.32
CA ASP A 4 10.13 -30.75 -29.36
C ASP A 4 11.64 -30.98 -29.22
N VAL A 5 12.02 -32.22 -28.88
CA VAL A 5 13.42 -32.61 -28.67
C VAL A 5 13.82 -33.56 -29.81
N PRO A 6 14.86 -33.24 -30.59
CA PRO A 6 15.32 -34.11 -31.67
C PRO A 6 15.69 -35.52 -31.17
N PRO A 7 15.49 -36.57 -31.98
CA PRO A 7 15.82 -37.94 -31.59
C PRO A 7 17.30 -38.07 -31.22
N MET A 8 17.58 -38.74 -30.09
CA MET A 8 18.93 -38.95 -29.54
C MET A 8 19.67 -37.68 -29.08
N GLU A 9 18.96 -36.55 -28.92
CA GLU A 9 19.51 -35.34 -28.31
C GLU A 9 18.88 -35.04 -26.94
N THR A 10 19.63 -34.32 -26.10
CA THR A 10 19.15 -33.75 -24.84
C THR A 10 18.94 -32.25 -25.00
N THR A 11 17.78 -31.74 -24.62
CA THR A 11 17.54 -30.29 -24.56
C THR A 11 17.56 -29.83 -23.11
N ALA A 12 18.43 -28.86 -22.79
CA ALA A 12 18.49 -28.23 -21.49
C ALA A 12 17.40 -27.16 -21.38
N LEU A 13 16.49 -27.33 -20.43
CA LEU A 13 15.43 -26.37 -20.15
C LEU A 13 15.76 -25.58 -18.90
N LYS A 14 15.91 -24.27 -19.07
CA LYS A 14 16.15 -23.35 -17.98
C LYS A 14 14.82 -22.76 -17.51
N PHE A 15 14.49 -23.01 -16.26
CA PHE A 15 13.35 -22.37 -15.61
C PHE A 15 13.85 -21.06 -15.00
N ALA A 16 13.03 -20.00 -15.07
CA ALA A 16 13.35 -18.80 -14.33
C ALA A 16 13.27 -19.13 -12.83
N VAL A 17 14.42 -19.28 -12.20
CA VAL A 17 14.54 -19.45 -10.75
C VAL A 17 14.27 -18.09 -10.12
N GLY A 18 13.08 -17.90 -9.58
CA GLY A 18 12.68 -16.61 -9.03
C GLY A 18 11.31 -16.67 -8.37
N GLY A 19 11.12 -15.88 -7.31
CA GLY A 19 9.90 -15.85 -6.53
C GLY A 19 8.70 -15.40 -7.35
N TYR A 20 7.87 -16.33 -7.77
CA TYR A 20 6.55 -16.01 -8.30
C TYR A 20 5.63 -15.68 -7.11
N ASN A 21 4.83 -14.61 -7.20
CA ASN A 21 3.79 -14.34 -6.22
C ASN A 21 2.71 -15.41 -6.37
N ALA A 22 2.72 -16.41 -5.48
CA ALA A 22 1.84 -17.58 -5.59
C ALA A 22 0.41 -17.31 -5.14
N ILE A 23 0.21 -16.27 -4.31
CA ILE A 23 -1.10 -15.88 -3.76
C ILE A 23 -1.13 -14.35 -3.63
N GLU A 24 -2.03 -13.70 -4.35
CA GLU A 24 -2.54 -12.35 -4.03
C GLU A 24 -4.04 -12.51 -3.79
N ASN A 25 -4.50 -12.31 -2.56
CA ASN A 25 -5.92 -12.08 -2.32
C ASN A 25 -6.26 -10.63 -2.74
N PRO A 26 -7.53 -10.30 -3.04
CA PRO A 26 -7.92 -8.96 -3.49
C PRO A 26 -7.48 -7.82 -2.56
N ASP A 27 -7.32 -8.13 -1.28
CA ASP A 27 -6.93 -7.21 -0.22
C ASP A 27 -5.40 -7.10 -0.04
N GLU A 28 -4.61 -7.89 -0.78
CA GLU A 28 -3.14 -7.95 -0.71
C GLU A 28 -2.58 -8.11 0.71
N THR A 29 -3.26 -8.90 1.55
CA THR A 29 -2.89 -9.12 2.96
C THR A 29 -1.99 -10.33 3.16
N PHE A 30 -1.72 -11.10 2.11
CA PHE A 30 -0.80 -12.24 2.13
C PHE A 30 0.06 -12.25 0.87
N ALA A 31 1.33 -12.56 1.02
CA ALA A 31 2.25 -12.80 -0.09
C ALA A 31 3.07 -14.05 0.19
N ALA A 32 3.31 -14.88 -0.83
CA ALA A 32 4.17 -16.04 -0.73
C ALA A 32 4.98 -16.20 -2.02
N LYS A 33 6.27 -16.49 -1.89
CA LYS A 33 7.17 -16.72 -3.03
C LYS A 33 7.13 -18.19 -3.43
N ALA A 34 7.03 -18.49 -4.72
CA ALA A 34 7.23 -19.85 -5.21
C ALA A 34 8.72 -20.13 -5.48
N HIS A 35 9.15 -21.35 -5.22
CA HIS A 35 10.48 -21.87 -5.51
C HIS A 35 10.36 -23.05 -6.49
N VAL A 36 11.13 -23.02 -7.57
CA VAL A 36 11.17 -24.07 -8.59
C VAL A 36 12.48 -24.83 -8.47
N SER A 37 12.41 -26.17 -8.40
CA SER A 37 13.57 -27.04 -8.31
C SER A 37 13.38 -28.36 -9.08
N PRO A 38 14.39 -28.84 -9.82
CA PRO A 38 15.65 -28.16 -10.09
C PRO A 38 15.48 -27.03 -11.13
N GLY A 39 16.32 -25.98 -11.06
CA GLY A 39 16.24 -24.82 -11.95
C GLY A 39 16.61 -25.10 -13.41
N THR A 40 17.20 -26.27 -13.66
CA THR A 40 17.50 -26.81 -14.97
C THR A 40 17.10 -28.28 -14.98
N VAL A 41 16.43 -28.72 -16.04
CA VAL A 41 16.27 -30.15 -16.33
C VAL A 41 16.74 -30.45 -17.74
N GLU A 42 17.37 -31.61 -17.89
CA GLU A 42 17.74 -32.19 -19.17
C GLU A 42 16.67 -33.22 -19.52
N VAL A 43 16.10 -33.10 -20.72
CA VAL A 43 15.05 -34.00 -21.21
C VAL A 43 15.57 -34.71 -22.46
N GLU A 44 15.49 -36.04 -22.45
CA GLU A 44 15.76 -36.90 -23.59
C GLU A 44 14.51 -37.07 -24.46
N ALA A 45 14.70 -37.33 -25.75
CA ALA A 45 13.59 -37.59 -26.68
C ALA A 45 12.71 -38.76 -26.20
N GLY A 46 11.41 -38.48 -25.99
CA GLY A 46 10.43 -39.44 -25.48
C GLY A 46 10.44 -39.64 -23.96
N GLY A 47 11.31 -38.94 -23.23
CA GLY A 47 11.37 -38.96 -21.78
C GLY A 47 10.46 -37.94 -21.11
N GLU A 48 10.05 -38.22 -19.87
CA GLU A 48 9.41 -37.25 -18.99
C GLU A 48 10.37 -36.85 -17.87
N THR A 49 10.36 -35.56 -17.50
CA THR A 49 11.11 -35.08 -16.33
C THR A 49 10.20 -34.22 -15.47
N SER A 50 10.23 -34.46 -14.16
CA SER A 50 9.44 -33.72 -13.18
C SER A 50 10.20 -32.52 -12.64
N VAL A 51 9.51 -31.38 -12.57
CA VAL A 51 9.96 -30.19 -11.86
C VAL A 51 9.06 -29.98 -10.66
N ARG A 52 9.64 -29.72 -9.49
CA ARG A 52 8.90 -29.44 -8.26
C ARG A 52 8.76 -27.93 -8.08
N VAL A 53 7.54 -27.48 -7.85
CA VAL A 53 7.24 -26.12 -7.40
C VAL A 53 6.83 -26.20 -5.92
N THR A 54 7.62 -25.60 -5.03
CA THR A 54 7.28 -25.46 -3.62
C THR A 54 6.89 -24.02 -3.33
N GLN A 55 5.88 -23.83 -2.50
CA GLN A 55 5.55 -22.52 -1.95
C GLN A 55 6.48 -22.25 -0.76
N GLY A 56 7.06 -21.05 -0.73
CA GLY A 56 7.79 -20.53 0.43
C GLY A 56 6.83 -20.04 1.52
N ASP A 57 7.41 -19.46 2.58
CA ASP A 57 6.63 -18.97 3.71
C ASP A 57 5.63 -17.88 3.30
N VAL A 58 4.46 -17.93 3.92
CA VAL A 58 3.42 -16.90 3.75
C VAL A 58 3.77 -15.70 4.63
N GLU A 59 4.03 -14.57 4.00
CA GLU A 59 4.17 -13.28 4.65
C GLU A 59 2.79 -12.65 4.82
N HIS A 60 2.46 -12.27 6.05
CA HIS A 60 1.27 -11.47 6.35
C HIS A 60 1.60 -9.99 6.14
N LEU A 61 0.67 -9.28 5.48
CA LEU A 61 0.75 -7.85 5.20
C LEU A 61 -0.44 -7.12 5.83
N GLY A 62 -0.20 -5.88 6.23
CA GLY A 62 -1.21 -4.98 6.76
C GLY A 62 -1.84 -4.10 5.68
N THR A 63 -3.04 -3.61 5.96
CA THR A 63 -3.73 -2.59 5.18
C THR A 63 -4.25 -1.50 6.10
N ILE A 64 -4.40 -0.29 5.55
CA ILE A 64 -5.05 0.85 6.20
C ILE A 64 -6.01 1.45 5.19
N LYS A 65 -7.26 1.68 5.60
CA LYS A 65 -8.21 2.48 4.81
C LYS A 65 -8.26 3.87 5.40
N VAL A 66 -8.18 4.90 4.57
CA VAL A 66 -8.34 6.29 4.99
C VAL A 66 -9.50 6.91 4.24
N THR A 67 -10.49 7.35 4.97
CA THR A 67 -11.67 8.02 4.44
C THR A 67 -11.60 9.49 4.77
N ILE A 68 -11.70 10.33 3.75
CA ILE A 68 -12.02 11.74 3.91
C ILE A 68 -13.53 11.84 3.70
N GLY A 69 -14.27 12.14 4.77
CA GLY A 69 -15.72 12.31 4.70
C GLY A 69 -16.11 13.52 3.85
N GLN A 70 -17.41 13.70 3.65
CA GLN A 70 -17.91 14.88 2.96
C GLN A 70 -17.59 16.15 3.76
N ILE A 71 -16.92 17.10 3.11
CA ILE A 71 -16.59 18.41 3.68
C ILE A 71 -17.08 19.47 2.69
N PRO A 72 -18.26 20.09 2.92
CA PRO A 72 -18.91 20.97 1.94
C PRO A 72 -18.05 22.15 1.47
N GLU A 73 -17.16 22.65 2.32
CA GLU A 73 -16.26 23.77 1.99
C GLU A 73 -15.12 23.38 1.03
N PHE A 74 -14.96 22.08 0.75
CA PHE A 74 -13.83 21.50 0.02
C PHE A 74 -14.28 20.53 -1.09
N GLU A 75 -15.53 20.58 -1.56
CA GLU A 75 -16.06 19.62 -2.55
C GLU A 75 -15.21 19.48 -3.83
N SER A 76 -14.50 20.54 -4.24
CA SER A 76 -13.61 20.56 -5.41
C SER A 76 -12.12 20.42 -5.07
N GLU A 77 -11.77 20.28 -3.79
CA GLU A 77 -10.40 20.29 -3.31
C GLU A 77 -9.89 18.88 -2.99
N THR A 78 -8.56 18.76 -2.85
CA THR A 78 -7.93 17.50 -2.46
C THR A 78 -7.10 17.67 -1.20
N PHE A 79 -7.22 16.71 -0.30
CA PHE A 79 -6.47 16.67 0.94
C PHE A 79 -5.23 15.81 0.76
N ARG A 80 -4.06 16.35 1.14
CA ARG A 80 -2.85 15.54 1.22
C ARG A 80 -2.85 14.79 2.55
N VAL A 81 -2.77 13.47 2.48
CA VAL A 81 -2.72 12.56 3.62
C VAL A 81 -1.34 11.95 3.71
N VAL A 82 -0.79 11.97 4.92
CA VAL A 82 0.53 11.42 5.25
C VAL A 82 0.36 10.32 6.29
N VAL A 83 0.91 9.15 6.00
CA VAL A 83 0.90 7.97 6.88
C VAL A 83 2.34 7.62 7.24
N ILE A 84 2.67 7.63 8.53
CA ILE A 84 4.01 7.30 9.03
C ILE A 84 3.96 6.19 10.07
N LYS A 85 5.02 5.38 10.15
CA LYS A 85 5.21 4.39 11.20
C LYS A 85 5.61 5.09 12.49
N LYS A 86 4.79 4.98 13.54
CA LYS A 86 5.01 5.68 14.83
C LYS A 86 6.38 5.40 15.45
N SER A 87 6.88 4.18 15.35
CA SER A 87 8.11 3.76 16.02
C SER A 87 9.39 4.30 15.37
N SER A 88 9.39 4.49 14.05
CA SER A 88 10.59 4.89 13.29
C SER A 88 10.45 6.21 12.56
N GLY A 89 9.25 6.79 12.49
CA GLY A 89 8.96 7.95 11.64
C GLY A 89 9.01 7.65 10.14
N ALA A 90 9.19 6.38 9.74
CA ALA A 90 9.28 6.01 8.33
C ALA A 90 7.96 6.30 7.59
N MET A 91 8.05 6.90 6.41
CA MET A 91 6.91 7.11 5.54
C MET A 91 6.34 5.76 5.08
N LEU A 92 5.05 5.55 5.32
CA LEU A 92 4.30 4.39 4.84
C LEU A 92 3.46 4.76 3.61
N GLY A 93 2.99 6.01 3.52
CA GLY A 93 2.24 6.51 2.37
C GLY A 93 2.08 8.04 2.40
N ASP A 94 2.00 8.62 1.21
CA ASP A 94 1.79 10.05 0.97
C ASP A 94 0.94 10.17 -0.30
N PHE A 95 -0.31 10.60 -0.15
CA PHE A 95 -1.27 10.61 -1.24
C PHE A 95 -2.24 11.77 -1.11
N LYS A 96 -2.97 12.04 -2.19
CA LYS A 96 -4.07 13.01 -2.22
C LYS A 96 -5.39 12.26 -2.26
N SER A 97 -6.38 12.71 -1.49
CA SER A 97 -7.72 12.15 -1.46
C SER A 97 -8.74 13.30 -1.50
N PRO A 98 -9.72 13.28 -2.42
CA PRO A 98 -10.83 14.22 -2.40
C PRO A 98 -11.76 13.92 -1.20
N PRO A 99 -12.63 14.86 -0.81
CA PRO A 99 -13.70 14.56 0.13
C PRO A 99 -14.70 13.54 -0.45
N ASP A 100 -15.36 12.83 0.46
CA ASP A 100 -16.27 11.70 0.18
C ASP A 100 -15.59 10.54 -0.56
N ASP A 101 -14.32 10.27 -0.24
CA ASP A 101 -13.54 9.19 -0.84
C ASP A 101 -12.78 8.38 0.20
N THR A 102 -12.52 7.11 -0.14
CA THR A 102 -11.74 6.17 0.67
C THR A 102 -10.54 5.67 -0.10
N THR A 103 -9.35 6.04 0.36
CA THR A 103 -8.08 5.54 -0.18
C THR A 103 -7.57 4.37 0.65
N GLU A 104 -7.22 3.26 -0.02
CA GLU A 104 -6.63 2.09 0.63
C GLU A 104 -5.11 2.05 0.44
N LEU A 105 -4.38 1.92 1.55
CA LEU A 105 -2.94 1.72 1.56
C LEU A 105 -2.66 0.25 1.88
N ARG A 106 -2.04 -0.45 0.92
CA ARG A 106 -1.81 -1.91 0.96
C ARG A 106 -0.35 -2.26 1.13
N ARG A 107 -0.06 -3.56 1.34
CA ARG A 107 1.29 -4.12 1.50
C ARG A 107 2.11 -3.47 2.63
N LEU A 108 1.42 -3.05 3.68
CA LEU A 108 2.07 -2.47 4.85
C LEU A 108 2.68 -3.58 5.73
N PRO A 109 3.60 -3.24 6.64
CA PRO A 109 4.04 -4.18 7.66
C PRO A 109 2.82 -4.74 8.44
N SER A 110 2.80 -6.05 8.66
CA SER A 110 1.71 -6.75 9.38
C SER A 110 1.56 -6.36 10.84
N SER A 111 2.52 -5.63 11.40
CA SER A 111 2.48 -5.17 12.78
C SER A 111 3.06 -3.77 12.94
N GLY A 112 2.56 -3.08 13.97
CA GLY A 112 2.99 -1.74 14.35
C GLY A 112 1.83 -0.77 14.52
N THR A 113 2.17 0.49 14.74
CA THR A 113 1.20 1.59 14.82
C THR A 113 1.55 2.62 13.78
N ALA A 114 0.57 3.02 12.97
CA ALA A 114 0.66 4.13 12.05
C ALA A 114 0.09 5.41 12.68
N ILE A 115 0.66 6.55 12.31
CA ILE A 115 0.09 7.87 12.53
C ILE A 115 -0.36 8.37 11.17
N ILE A 116 -1.63 8.72 11.07
CA ILE A 116 -2.28 9.20 9.85
C ILE A 116 -2.63 10.66 10.08
N SER A 117 -2.19 11.54 9.19
CA SER A 117 -2.39 12.99 9.31
C SER A 117 -2.85 13.55 7.98
N VAL A 118 -3.90 14.36 8.02
CA VAL A 118 -4.25 15.26 6.91
C VAL A 118 -3.39 16.52 7.07
N VAL A 119 -2.70 16.92 6.01
CA VAL A 119 -1.87 18.12 6.01
C VAL A 119 -2.78 19.34 6.06
N ASP A 120 -2.45 20.29 6.94
CA ASP A 120 -3.17 21.56 7.06
C ASP A 120 -3.26 22.27 5.70
N THR A 121 -4.45 22.78 5.38
CA THR A 121 -4.72 23.54 4.15
C THR A 121 -5.23 24.93 4.50
N VAL A 122 -4.90 25.91 3.65
CA VAL A 122 -5.45 27.27 3.74
C VAL A 122 -6.36 27.50 2.55
N LEU A 123 -7.59 27.91 2.82
CA LEU A 123 -8.55 28.32 1.80
C LEU A 123 -9.23 29.60 2.26
N ASN A 124 -9.24 30.64 1.41
CA ASN A 124 -9.85 31.94 1.70
C ASN A 124 -9.41 32.54 3.04
N ASN A 125 -8.12 32.50 3.34
CA ASN A 125 -7.50 32.99 4.58
C ASN A 125 -8.02 32.29 5.86
N VAL A 126 -8.60 31.11 5.72
CA VAL A 126 -8.93 30.22 6.84
C VAL A 126 -8.00 29.02 6.75
N LYS A 127 -7.30 28.76 7.85
CA LYS A 127 -6.49 27.55 8.03
C LYS A 127 -7.38 26.43 8.56
N TYR A 128 -7.34 25.30 7.88
CA TYR A 128 -8.06 24.08 8.21
C TYR A 128 -7.07 23.02 8.65
N SER A 129 -7.33 22.40 9.79
CA SER A 129 -6.47 21.40 10.40
C SER A 129 -7.27 20.23 10.96
N PHE A 130 -6.66 19.05 10.96
CA PHE A 130 -7.24 17.83 11.50
C PHE A 130 -6.33 17.25 12.57
N ALA A 131 -6.92 16.69 13.63
CA ALA A 131 -6.14 15.95 14.61
C ALA A 131 -5.62 14.65 13.98
N SER A 132 -4.33 14.34 14.18
CA SER A 132 -3.75 13.08 13.70
C SER A 132 -4.42 11.89 14.36
N GLN A 133 -4.71 10.86 13.58
CA GLN A 133 -5.27 9.60 14.09
C GLN A 133 -4.19 8.53 14.22
N ARG A 134 -4.40 7.60 15.15
CA ARG A 134 -3.52 6.45 15.37
C ARG A 134 -4.25 5.17 15.02
N SER A 135 -3.65 4.35 14.17
CA SER A 135 -4.21 3.06 13.78
C SER A 135 -3.21 1.95 14.10
N ARG A 136 -3.69 0.85 14.70
CA ARG A 136 -2.95 -0.41 14.76
C ARG A 136 -3.34 -1.18 13.51
N SER A 137 -2.37 -1.78 12.82
CA SER A 137 -2.52 -2.52 11.55
C SER A 137 -3.88 -3.22 11.39
N LEU A 138 -4.54 -3.07 10.23
CA LEU A 138 -5.88 -3.59 9.84
C LEU A 138 -7.10 -2.69 10.16
N LEU A 139 -6.95 -1.36 10.28
CA LEU A 139 -8.05 -0.48 10.66
C LEU A 139 -8.18 0.77 9.78
N GLU A 140 -9.44 1.20 9.68
CA GLU A 140 -9.93 2.40 8.99
C GLU A 140 -9.66 3.67 9.82
N ALA A 141 -9.35 4.77 9.14
CA ALA A 141 -9.24 6.10 9.72
C ALA A 141 -10.17 7.04 8.95
N VAL A 142 -11.04 7.74 9.66
CA VAL A 142 -12.06 8.61 9.05
C VAL A 142 -11.82 10.04 9.51
N PHE A 143 -11.63 10.95 8.57
CA PHE A 143 -11.53 12.38 8.82
C PHE A 143 -12.79 13.06 8.31
N SER A 144 -13.57 13.64 9.20
CA SER A 144 -14.86 14.26 8.87
C SER A 144 -14.85 15.77 9.09
N ASN A 145 -15.90 16.45 8.64
CA ASN A 145 -16.11 17.86 8.93
C ASN A 145 -16.15 18.17 10.44
N ASP A 146 -16.61 17.23 11.27
CA ASP A 146 -16.67 17.41 12.73
C ASP A 146 -15.29 17.38 13.40
N ASP A 147 -14.32 16.73 12.76
CA ASP A 147 -12.93 16.67 13.22
C ASP A 147 -12.10 17.89 12.78
N MET A 148 -12.66 18.71 11.89
CA MET A 148 -11.97 19.82 11.25
C MET A 148 -11.98 21.07 12.14
N LYS A 149 -10.80 21.61 12.39
CA LYS A 149 -10.62 22.88 13.10
C LYS A 149 -10.30 23.99 12.12
N LYS A 150 -10.99 25.12 12.30
CA LYS A 150 -10.83 26.35 11.51
C LYS A 150 -10.14 27.39 12.37
N ASP A 151 -9.13 28.05 11.81
CA ASP A 151 -8.47 29.21 12.40
C ASP A 151 -8.24 30.26 11.31
N ILE A 152 -8.10 31.53 11.68
CA ILE A 152 -7.78 32.57 10.69
C ILE A 152 -6.30 32.42 10.32
N ASP A 153 -6.01 32.32 9.02
CA ASP A 153 -4.63 32.38 8.55
C ASP A 153 -4.17 33.84 8.51
N CYS A 154 -3.36 34.20 9.50
CA CYS A 154 -2.74 35.52 9.63
C CYS A 154 -1.29 35.55 9.12
N THR A 155 -0.86 34.54 8.36
CA THR A 155 0.47 34.51 7.75
C THR A 155 0.65 35.72 6.83
N GLY A 156 1.68 36.53 7.10
CA GLY A 156 1.98 37.74 6.32
C GLY A 156 1.26 39.01 6.79
N PHE A 157 0.44 38.95 7.85
CA PHE A 157 -0.19 40.13 8.45
C PHE A 157 0.59 40.62 9.68
N SER A 158 0.64 41.94 9.86
CA SER A 158 1.31 42.59 11.00
C SER A 158 0.55 42.46 12.33
N SER A 159 -0.75 42.15 12.25
CA SER A 159 -1.60 41.85 13.41
C SER A 159 -2.76 40.96 12.98
N CYS A 160 -3.03 39.91 13.77
CA CYS A 160 -4.18 39.05 13.59
C CYS A 160 -5.34 39.63 14.42
N PRO A 161 -6.49 39.98 13.83
CA PRO A 161 -7.64 40.40 14.62
C PRO A 161 -7.99 39.26 15.58
N LEU A 162 -8.11 39.61 16.87
CA LEU A 162 -8.16 38.71 18.02
C LEU A 162 -9.22 37.60 17.87
N LYS A 163 -8.90 36.41 18.39
CA LYS A 163 -9.82 35.30 18.68
C LYS A 163 -10.92 35.71 19.65
#